data_AF-A0A1C6YZA4-F1
#
_entry.id   AF-A0A1C6YZA4-F1
#
_cell.length_a   1.000
_cell.length_b   1.000
_cell.length_c   1.000
_cell.angle_alpha   90.00
_cell.angle_beta   90.00
_cell.angle_gamma   90.00
#
_symmetry.space_group_name_H-M   'P 1'
#
loop_
_entity.id
_entity.type
_entity.pdbx_description
1 polymer ?
#
loop_
_entity_poly.entity_id
_entity_poly.type
_entity_poly.pdbx_seq_one_letter_code
_entity_poly.pdbx_strand_id
1 'polypeptide(L)'
;MSFIGGGMEIISFKYLYKALIGYMTSNMIFGINSLAEGDFNFSSFYHILIIVIWMLLGAGHQIIANKYNFHAKSAMHGYAIAMTTSTFILLLFILIGQYMFRHDLLADSPTLSVMPLVTIGLLFMYIQNFIIRNGGTAYPTTTSVVTTVYVLMITRLAGSFNRNKTALERRASLSEGTHYVMVLIHFFAGAYITIKLSEYYQFDSLYLVFFVLLLLTFKVWREHSILKNQFGKNVAS
;
A
#
# COMPACT_ATOMS: atom_id res chain seq x y z
N MET A 1 -1.11 0.30 8.67
CA MET A 1 -0.78 0.15 7.23
C MET A 1 -2.01 0.26 6.34
N SER A 2 -3.12 -0.44 6.60
CA SER A 2 -4.31 -0.36 5.72
C SER A 2 -4.94 1.03 5.61
N PHE A 3 -4.90 1.85 6.67
CA PHE A 3 -5.29 3.28 6.61
C PHE A 3 -4.52 4.07 5.54
N ILE A 4 -3.20 3.86 5.50
CA ILE A 4 -2.30 4.52 4.54
C ILE A 4 -2.66 4.11 3.12
N GLY A 5 -2.89 2.81 2.92
CA GLY A 5 -3.33 2.28 1.64
C GLY A 5 -4.68 2.85 1.19
N GLY A 6 -5.67 2.94 2.10
CA GLY A 6 -6.98 3.54 1.78
C GLY A 6 -6.88 5.00 1.33
N GLY A 7 -6.04 5.80 1.99
CA GLY A 7 -5.78 7.19 1.59
C GLY A 7 -5.12 7.31 0.22
N MET A 8 -4.12 6.48 -0.07
CA MET A 8 -3.43 6.49 -1.37
C MET A 8 -4.33 6.05 -2.53
N GLU A 9 -5.13 5.00 -2.33
CA GLU A 9 -6.03 4.48 -3.36
C GLU A 9 -7.10 5.51 -3.72
N ILE A 10 -7.70 6.18 -2.73
CA ILE A 10 -8.80 7.12 -3.02
C ILE A 10 -8.31 8.39 -3.72
N ILE A 11 -7.11 8.86 -3.39
CA ILE A 11 -6.49 10.02 -4.06
C ILE A 11 -6.09 9.68 -5.48
N SER A 12 -5.52 8.49 -5.68
CA SER A 12 -5.20 8.00 -7.02
C SER A 12 -6.46 7.80 -7.85
N PHE A 13 -7.52 7.25 -7.26
CA PHE A 13 -8.81 7.10 -7.95
C PHE A 13 -9.40 8.46 -8.35
N LYS A 14 -9.35 9.45 -7.46
CA LYS A 14 -9.93 10.78 -7.71
C LYS A 14 -9.13 11.59 -8.74
N TYR A 15 -7.81 11.62 -8.63
CA TYR A 15 -6.97 12.55 -9.39
C TYR A 15 -6.14 11.89 -10.50
N LEU A 16 -6.06 10.57 -10.54
CA LEU A 16 -5.33 9.81 -11.56
C LEU A 16 -6.29 8.94 -12.38
N TYR A 17 -7.39 9.54 -12.85
CA TYR A 17 -8.29 8.92 -13.84
C TYR A 17 -8.81 7.55 -13.44
N LYS A 18 -9.32 7.42 -12.20
CA LYS A 18 -9.83 6.15 -11.63
C LYS A 18 -8.78 5.05 -11.51
N ALA A 19 -7.49 5.38 -11.59
CA ALA A 19 -6.42 4.42 -11.34
C ALA A 19 -6.40 3.98 -9.87
N LEU A 20 -6.71 2.71 -9.66
CA LEU A 20 -6.53 2.04 -8.37
C LEU A 20 -5.14 1.41 -8.33
N ILE A 21 -4.12 2.21 -7.98
CA ILE A 21 -2.71 1.87 -8.13
C ILE A 21 -2.23 0.68 -7.27
N GLY A 22 -3.02 0.19 -6.30
CA GLY A 22 -2.75 -1.09 -5.63
C GLY A 22 -3.67 -2.25 -6.04
N TYR A 23 -4.61 -2.02 -6.97
CA TYR A 23 -5.54 -3.04 -7.48
C TYR A 23 -5.36 -3.27 -8.99
N MET A 24 -4.38 -4.12 -9.34
CA MET A 24 -4.05 -4.40 -10.74
C MET A 24 -5.21 -5.03 -11.53
N THR A 25 -6.04 -5.86 -10.91
CA THR A 25 -7.22 -6.45 -11.56
C THR A 25 -8.24 -5.41 -12.00
N SER A 26 -8.47 -4.36 -11.20
CA SER A 26 -9.38 -3.28 -11.58
C SER A 26 -8.83 -2.50 -12.77
N ASN A 27 -7.53 -2.17 -12.76
CA ASN A 27 -6.88 -1.54 -13.93
C ASN A 27 -6.96 -2.43 -15.18
N MET A 28 -6.85 -3.74 -15.02
CA MET A 28 -6.97 -4.67 -16.15
C MET A 28 -8.37 -4.62 -16.76
N ILE A 29 -9.42 -4.63 -15.94
CA ILE A 29 -10.81 -4.53 -16.41
C ILE A 29 -11.04 -3.19 -17.10
N PHE A 30 -10.59 -2.07 -16.51
CA PHE A 30 -10.71 -0.76 -17.14
C PHE A 30 -9.99 -0.69 -18.49
N GLY A 31 -8.75 -1.21 -18.56
CA GLY A 31 -7.98 -1.24 -19.80
C GLY A 31 -8.63 -2.10 -20.90
N ILE A 32 -9.13 -3.30 -20.56
CA ILE A 32 -9.84 -4.16 -21.52
C ILE A 32 -11.11 -3.46 -22.02
N ASN A 33 -11.88 -2.84 -21.13
CA ASN A 33 -13.11 -2.15 -21.52
C ASN A 33 -12.83 -0.99 -22.47
N SER A 34 -11.83 -0.15 -22.16
CA SER A 34 -11.44 0.96 -23.04
C SER A 34 -10.96 0.49 -24.42
N LEU A 35 -10.23 -0.64 -24.48
CA LEU A 35 -9.80 -1.21 -25.77
C LEU A 35 -10.97 -1.81 -26.56
N ALA A 36 -11.95 -2.40 -25.88
CA ALA A 36 -13.13 -2.99 -26.52
C ALA A 36 -14.06 -1.92 -27.12
N GLU A 37 -14.06 -0.70 -26.59
CA GLU A 37 -14.82 0.44 -27.12
C GLU A 37 -14.21 1.02 -28.42
N GLY A 38 -13.04 0.52 -28.85
CA GLY A 38 -12.46 0.84 -30.16
C GLY A 38 -11.65 2.14 -30.22
N ASP A 39 -11.54 2.86 -29.11
CA ASP A 39 -10.63 4.01 -28.99
C ASP A 39 -9.19 3.51 -28.75
N PHE A 40 -8.25 3.93 -29.59
CA PHE A 40 -6.82 3.57 -29.48
C PHE A 40 -5.95 4.78 -29.05
N ASN A 41 -6.52 5.70 -28.29
CA ASN A 41 -5.79 6.84 -27.74
C ASN A 41 -5.02 6.42 -26.45
N PHE A 42 -4.20 7.33 -25.90
CA PHE A 42 -3.40 7.03 -24.69
C PHE A 42 -4.28 6.62 -23.49
N SER A 43 -5.50 7.17 -23.38
CA SER A 43 -6.43 6.81 -22.31
C SER A 43 -6.80 5.33 -22.32
N SER A 44 -6.89 4.72 -23.49
CA SER A 44 -7.19 3.30 -23.63
C SER A 44 -6.05 2.39 -23.17
N PHE A 45 -4.80 2.84 -23.33
CA PHE A 45 -3.62 2.10 -22.89
C PHE A 45 -3.17 2.46 -21.47
N TYR A 46 -3.66 3.56 -20.89
CA TYR A 46 -3.24 4.09 -19.60
C TYR A 46 -3.28 3.03 -18.49
N HIS A 47 -4.43 2.38 -18.30
CA HIS A 47 -4.58 1.35 -17.27
C HIS A 47 -3.77 0.09 -17.55
N ILE A 48 -3.54 -0.26 -18.81
CA ILE A 48 -2.65 -1.38 -19.18
C ILE A 48 -1.20 -1.04 -18.86
N LEU A 49 -0.77 0.20 -19.13
CA LEU A 49 0.58 0.66 -18.86
C LEU A 49 0.89 0.66 -17.34
N ILE A 50 -0.11 0.99 -16.50
CA ILE A 50 -0.01 0.83 -15.04
C ILE A 50 0.38 -0.60 -14.65
N ILE A 51 -0.28 -1.60 -15.25
CA ILE A 51 -0.01 -3.02 -14.99
C ILE A 51 1.38 -3.40 -15.48
N VAL A 52 1.78 -2.95 -16.66
CA VAL A 52 3.11 -3.20 -17.21
C VAL A 52 4.19 -2.65 -16.29
N ILE A 53 4.06 -1.39 -15.84
CA ILE A 53 5.00 -0.78 -14.90
C ILE A 53 5.03 -1.56 -13.59
N TRP A 54 3.88 -1.97 -13.07
CA TRP A 54 3.81 -2.79 -11.86
C TRP A 54 4.55 -4.12 -11.99
N MET A 55 4.38 -4.82 -13.11
CA MET A 55 5.10 -6.06 -13.40
C MET A 55 6.61 -5.83 -13.50
N LEU A 56 7.03 -4.73 -14.15
CA LEU A 56 8.44 -4.36 -14.25
C LEU A 56 9.05 -4.04 -12.88
N LEU A 57 8.32 -3.36 -11.99
CA LEU A 57 8.75 -3.13 -10.61
C LEU A 57 8.95 -4.45 -9.86
N GLY A 58 7.99 -5.38 -9.98
CA GLY A 58 8.08 -6.70 -9.37
C GLY A 58 9.26 -7.53 -9.88
N ALA A 59 9.43 -7.59 -11.20
CA ALA A 59 10.55 -8.31 -11.83
C ALA A 59 11.90 -7.68 -11.49
N GLY A 60 12.00 -6.35 -11.58
CA GLY A 60 13.21 -5.60 -11.25
C GLY A 60 13.64 -5.81 -9.79
N HIS A 61 12.70 -5.74 -8.85
CA HIS A 61 12.98 -6.04 -7.44
C HIS A 61 13.52 -7.46 -7.25
N GLN A 62 12.91 -8.48 -7.88
CA GLN A 62 13.39 -9.86 -7.75
C GLN A 62 14.78 -10.07 -8.36
N ILE A 63 15.05 -9.45 -9.52
CA ILE A 63 16.37 -9.51 -10.17
C ILE A 63 17.44 -8.89 -9.25
N ILE A 64 17.15 -7.73 -8.66
CA ILE A 64 18.07 -7.05 -7.73
C ILE A 64 18.28 -7.92 -6.48
N ALA A 65 17.21 -8.44 -5.89
CA ALA A 65 17.30 -9.28 -4.69
C ALA A 65 18.11 -10.57 -4.94
N ASN A 66 18.00 -11.17 -6.13
CA ASN A 66 18.78 -12.36 -6.49
C ASN A 66 20.26 -12.04 -6.76
N LYS A 67 20.56 -10.84 -7.28
CA LYS A 67 21.94 -10.44 -7.63
C LYS A 67 22.70 -9.84 -6.44
N TYR A 68 22.01 -9.19 -5.52
CA TYR A 68 22.61 -8.48 -4.39
C TYR A 68 22.14 -9.07 -3.06
N ASN A 69 23.08 -9.68 -2.32
CA ASN A 69 22.81 -10.12 -0.95
C ASN A 69 22.77 -8.92 0.01
N PHE A 70 21.57 -8.49 0.37
CA PHE A 70 21.38 -7.51 1.44
C PHE A 70 21.61 -8.15 2.81
N HIS A 71 22.72 -7.81 3.45
CA HIS A 71 23.03 -8.28 4.80
C HIS A 71 22.38 -7.37 5.84
N ALA A 72 21.13 -7.68 6.19
CA ALA A 72 20.42 -6.92 7.21
C ALA A 72 21.11 -7.08 8.58
N LYS A 73 21.44 -5.96 9.23
CA LYS A 73 22.00 -5.95 10.60
C LYS A 73 21.06 -6.54 11.65
N SER A 74 19.76 -6.63 11.34
CA SER A 74 18.74 -7.36 12.13
C SER A 74 17.47 -7.54 11.28
N ALA A 75 16.57 -8.43 11.68
CA ALA A 75 15.25 -8.59 11.03
C ALA A 75 14.44 -7.27 10.96
N MET A 76 14.60 -6.39 11.96
CA MET A 76 13.92 -5.08 12.00
C MET A 76 14.60 -4.01 11.14
N HIS A 77 15.87 -4.19 10.77
CA HIS A 77 16.62 -3.19 10.01
C HIS A 77 16.08 -3.04 8.58
N GLY A 78 15.82 -4.17 7.89
CA GLY A 78 15.23 -4.14 6.55
C GLY A 78 13.82 -3.54 6.57
N TYR A 79 13.03 -3.85 7.59
CA TYR A 79 11.69 -3.30 7.78
C TYR A 79 11.73 -1.77 8.02
N ALA A 80 12.64 -1.29 8.86
CA ALA A 80 12.82 0.14 9.12
C ALA A 80 13.24 0.93 7.86
N ILE A 81 14.11 0.34 7.04
CA ILE A 81 14.50 0.93 5.75
C ILE A 81 13.29 1.00 4.82
N ALA A 82 12.53 -0.09 4.65
CA ALA A 82 11.34 -0.09 3.79
C ALA A 82 10.30 0.95 4.22
N MET A 83 10.09 1.12 5.52
CA MET A 83 9.22 2.16 6.09
C MET A 83 9.74 3.56 5.77
N THR A 84 11.04 3.80 5.95
CA THR A 84 11.70 5.09 5.64
C THR A 84 11.58 5.43 4.15
N THR A 85 11.88 4.47 3.27
CA THR A 85 11.74 4.61 1.82
C THR A 85 10.29 4.89 1.43
N SER A 86 9.32 4.19 2.04
CA SER A 86 7.90 4.48 1.82
C SER A 86 7.52 5.90 2.23
N THR A 87 8.01 6.37 3.39
CA THR A 87 7.76 7.74 3.86
C THR A 87 8.28 8.77 2.88
N PHE A 88 9.49 8.58 2.37
CA PHE A 88 10.10 9.47 1.38
C PHE A 88 9.33 9.48 0.05
N ILE A 89 8.99 8.30 -0.48
CA ILE A 89 8.24 8.17 -1.73
C ILE A 89 6.84 8.80 -1.61
N LEU A 90 6.16 8.61 -0.48
CA LEU A 90 4.88 9.25 -0.22
C LEU A 90 5.00 10.77 -0.24
N LEU A 91 6.04 11.34 0.40
CA LEU A 91 6.27 12.77 0.35
C LEU A 91 6.50 13.26 -1.08
N LEU A 92 7.30 12.56 -1.88
CA LEU A 92 7.49 12.88 -3.29
C LEU A 92 6.17 12.84 -4.08
N PHE A 93 5.35 11.82 -3.86
CA PHE A 93 4.04 11.70 -4.49
C PHE A 93 3.14 12.89 -4.16
N ILE A 94 3.11 13.32 -2.90
CA ILE A 94 2.34 14.49 -2.45
C ILE A 94 2.85 15.75 -3.14
N LEU A 95 4.14 16.02 -3.07
CA LEU A 95 4.74 17.25 -3.60
C LEU A 95 4.60 17.34 -5.12
N ILE A 96 4.88 16.26 -5.85
CA ILE A 96 4.77 16.23 -7.31
C ILE A 96 3.30 16.28 -7.73
N GLY A 97 2.42 15.52 -7.06
CA GLY A 97 0.99 15.53 -7.35
C GLY A 97 0.37 16.90 -7.15
N GLN A 98 0.70 17.56 -6.04
CA GLN A 98 0.22 18.92 -5.76
C GLN A 98 0.79 19.94 -6.75
N TYR A 99 2.08 19.82 -7.11
CA TYR A 99 2.68 20.66 -8.14
C TYR A 99 1.97 20.50 -9.49
N MET A 100 1.74 19.25 -9.93
CA MET A 100 1.05 18.96 -11.17
C MET A 100 -0.39 19.46 -11.18
N PHE A 101 -1.09 19.34 -10.04
CA PHE A 101 -2.44 19.85 -9.89
C PHE A 101 -2.48 21.38 -10.01
N ARG A 102 -1.59 22.11 -9.32
CA ARG A 102 -1.57 23.58 -9.31
C ARG A 102 -1.16 24.23 -10.64
N HIS A 103 -0.52 23.48 -11.53
CA HIS A 103 -0.07 23.96 -12.84
C HIS A 103 -0.87 23.33 -13.99
N ASP A 104 -2.06 22.79 -13.71
CA ASP A 104 -2.97 22.20 -14.70
C ASP A 104 -2.32 21.11 -15.57
N LEU A 105 -1.36 20.37 -15.01
CA LEU A 105 -0.69 19.26 -15.69
C LEU A 105 -1.51 17.95 -15.61
N LEU A 106 -2.56 17.94 -14.78
CA LEU A 106 -3.57 16.89 -14.70
C LEU A 106 -4.78 17.31 -15.53
N ALA A 107 -4.71 17.09 -16.84
CA ALA A 107 -5.78 17.40 -17.79
C ALA A 107 -7.05 16.55 -17.52
N ASP A 108 -8.12 16.76 -18.31
CA ASP A 108 -9.36 15.97 -18.19
C ASP A 108 -9.19 14.49 -18.62
N SER A 109 -8.10 14.18 -19.32
CA SER A 109 -7.76 12.82 -19.78
C SER A 109 -6.30 12.50 -19.49
N PRO A 110 -5.96 11.22 -19.25
CA PRO A 110 -4.59 10.83 -18.98
C PRO A 110 -3.71 11.15 -20.19
N THR A 111 -2.52 11.67 -19.91
CA THR A 111 -1.46 11.89 -20.89
C THR A 111 -0.14 11.32 -20.35
N LEU A 112 0.88 11.22 -21.20
CA LEU A 112 2.16 10.66 -20.80
C LEU A 112 2.81 11.41 -19.61
N SER A 113 2.49 12.69 -19.43
CA SER A 113 3.03 13.52 -18.34
C SER A 113 2.64 13.02 -16.94
N VAL A 114 1.55 12.25 -16.80
CA VAL A 114 1.10 11.71 -15.51
C VAL A 114 1.84 10.45 -15.10
N MET A 115 2.53 9.79 -16.04
CA MET A 115 3.17 8.49 -15.79
C MET A 115 4.26 8.51 -14.72
N PRO A 116 5.11 9.56 -14.60
CA PRO A 116 6.05 9.65 -13.49
C PRO A 116 5.36 9.64 -12.12
N LEU A 117 4.28 10.42 -11.94
CA LEU A 117 3.52 10.47 -10.69
C LEU A 117 2.86 9.12 -10.37
N VAL A 118 2.25 8.49 -11.38
CA VAL A 118 1.67 7.15 -11.28
C VAL A 118 2.74 6.13 -10.89
N THR A 119 3.93 6.18 -11.49
CA THR A 119 5.04 5.26 -11.19
C THR A 119 5.53 5.39 -9.75
N ILE A 120 5.61 6.63 -9.23
CA ILE A 120 5.92 6.89 -7.81
C ILE A 120 4.84 6.27 -6.91
N GLY A 121 3.57 6.46 -7.24
CA GLY A 121 2.45 5.84 -6.53
C GLY A 121 2.52 4.31 -6.55
N LEU A 122 2.81 3.71 -7.72
CA LEU A 122 2.97 2.27 -7.88
C LEU A 122 4.14 1.73 -7.03
N LEU A 123 5.28 2.40 -7.05
CA LEU A 123 6.42 2.01 -6.21
C LEU A 123 6.06 2.07 -4.72
N PHE A 124 5.36 3.12 -4.29
CA PHE A 124 4.87 3.22 -2.92
C PHE A 124 3.97 2.03 -2.55
N MET A 125 2.96 1.76 -3.36
CA MET A 125 2.02 0.67 -3.12
C MET A 125 2.69 -0.70 -3.19
N TYR A 126 3.70 -0.87 -4.04
CA TYR A 126 4.50 -2.09 -4.10
C TYR A 126 5.23 -2.35 -2.77
N ILE A 127 5.92 -1.34 -2.22
CA ILE A 127 6.61 -1.47 -0.94
C ILE A 127 5.62 -1.78 0.19
N GLN A 128 4.49 -1.08 0.23
CA GLN A 128 3.43 -1.31 1.22
C GLN A 128 2.84 -2.73 1.15
N ASN A 129 2.58 -3.22 -0.06
CA ASN A 129 1.86 -4.48 -0.26
C ASN A 129 2.74 -5.73 -0.33
N PHE A 130 4.03 -5.60 -0.67
CA PHE A 130 4.89 -6.76 -0.91
C PHE A 130 6.11 -6.80 -0.01
N ILE A 131 6.61 -5.65 0.46
CA ILE A 131 7.79 -5.59 1.33
C ILE A 131 7.39 -5.48 2.80
N ILE A 132 6.44 -4.59 3.14
CA ILE A 132 6.01 -4.31 4.53
C ILE A 132 4.88 -5.24 5.01
N ARG A 133 4.27 -6.00 4.08
CA ARG A 133 3.12 -6.92 4.16
C ARG A 133 2.29 -7.00 5.47
N ASN A 134 2.92 -7.34 6.59
CA ASN A 134 2.21 -7.64 7.83
C ASN A 134 2.14 -6.45 8.81
N GLY A 135 2.84 -5.35 8.55
CA GLY A 135 2.76 -4.14 9.39
C GLY A 135 3.18 -4.37 10.86
N GLY A 136 3.96 -5.43 11.13
CA GLY A 136 4.30 -5.87 12.49
C GLY A 136 3.25 -6.75 13.19
N THR A 137 2.20 -7.20 12.50
CA THR A 137 1.19 -8.13 13.02
C THR A 137 1.42 -9.56 12.52
N ALA A 138 0.74 -10.55 13.12
CA ALA A 138 0.82 -11.95 12.69
C ALA A 138 0.10 -12.21 11.35
N TYR A 139 -0.77 -11.29 10.92
CA TYR A 139 -1.63 -11.45 9.75
C TYR A 139 -1.39 -10.32 8.73
N PRO A 140 -1.62 -10.53 7.43
CA PRO A 140 -1.42 -9.47 6.43
C PRO A 140 -2.28 -8.23 6.70
N THR A 141 -1.76 -7.06 6.36
CA THR A 141 -2.46 -5.76 6.47
C THR A 141 -2.52 -5.00 5.14
N THR A 142 -2.15 -5.65 4.04
CA THR A 142 -1.95 -5.05 2.73
C THR A 142 -3.25 -4.77 2.00
N THR A 143 -3.25 -3.72 1.16
CA THR A 143 -4.42 -3.37 0.35
C THR A 143 -4.66 -4.37 -0.77
N SER A 144 -3.59 -4.97 -1.31
CA SER A 144 -3.67 -6.06 -2.30
C SER A 144 -4.47 -7.26 -1.80
N VAL A 145 -4.65 -7.39 -0.48
CA VAL A 145 -5.40 -8.50 0.12
C VAL A 145 -6.85 -8.09 0.35
N VAL A 146 -7.28 -6.81 0.26
CA VAL A 146 -8.66 -6.39 0.64
C VAL A 146 -9.75 -7.21 -0.06
N THR A 147 -9.56 -7.58 -1.33
CA THR A 147 -10.48 -8.47 -2.06
C THR A 147 -10.54 -9.88 -1.46
N THR A 148 -9.39 -10.43 -1.07
CA THR A 148 -9.26 -11.73 -0.39
C THR A 148 -9.63 -11.63 1.11
N VAL A 149 -9.50 -10.45 1.72
CA VAL A 149 -9.80 -10.17 3.13
C VAL A 149 -11.28 -10.43 3.38
N TYR A 150 -12.20 -10.04 2.51
CA TYR A 150 -13.64 -10.29 2.74
C TYR A 150 -13.97 -11.78 2.87
N VAL A 151 -13.45 -12.60 1.95
CA VAL A 151 -13.69 -14.05 1.96
C VAL A 151 -13.00 -14.69 3.16
N LEU A 152 -11.73 -14.35 3.42
CA LEU A 152 -10.99 -14.86 4.58
C LEU A 152 -11.65 -14.44 5.90
N MET A 153 -12.08 -13.19 6.00
CA MET A 153 -12.79 -12.65 7.17
C MET A 153 -14.04 -13.47 7.46
N ILE A 154 -14.94 -13.62 6.49
CA ILE A 154 -16.17 -14.38 6.68
C ILE A 154 -15.87 -15.84 6.98
N THR A 155 -14.90 -16.45 6.29
CA THR A 155 -14.50 -17.84 6.53
C THR A 155 -13.95 -18.04 7.95
N ARG A 156 -13.13 -17.12 8.45
CA ARG A 156 -12.54 -17.19 9.80
C ARG A 156 -13.57 -16.89 10.88
N LEU A 157 -14.44 -15.90 10.67
CA LEU A 157 -15.55 -15.61 11.58
C LEU A 157 -16.52 -16.82 11.65
N ALA A 158 -16.93 -17.39 10.52
CA ALA A 158 -17.74 -18.61 10.50
C ALA A 158 -17.02 -19.78 11.19
N GLY A 159 -15.71 -19.91 10.96
CA GLY A 159 -14.85 -20.89 11.63
C GLY A 159 -14.83 -20.78 13.15
N SER A 160 -15.11 -19.60 13.73
CA SER A 160 -15.21 -19.43 15.19
C SER A 160 -16.48 -20.05 15.79
N PHE A 161 -17.51 -20.27 14.98
CA PHE A 161 -18.76 -20.91 15.39
C PHE A 161 -18.77 -22.42 15.12
N ASN A 162 -17.76 -22.96 14.42
CA ASN A 162 -17.70 -24.37 14.07
C ASN A 162 -17.44 -25.25 15.30
N ARG A 163 -18.47 -25.94 15.78
CA ARG A 163 -18.41 -26.83 16.96
C ARG A 163 -17.48 -28.02 16.78
N ASN A 164 -17.15 -28.40 15.55
CA ASN A 164 -16.22 -29.50 15.25
C ASN A 164 -14.75 -29.10 15.47
N LYS A 165 -14.44 -27.80 15.64
CA LYS A 165 -13.10 -27.32 15.98
C LYS A 165 -12.88 -27.28 17.48
N THR A 166 -11.63 -27.39 17.90
CA THR A 166 -11.24 -27.19 19.31
C THR A 166 -11.51 -25.75 19.76
N ALA A 167 -11.63 -25.53 21.07
CA ALA A 167 -11.83 -24.19 21.62
C ALA A 167 -10.68 -23.22 21.25
N LEU A 168 -9.45 -23.74 21.19
CA LEU A 168 -8.25 -22.97 20.79
C LEU A 168 -8.35 -22.51 19.33
N GLU A 169 -8.71 -23.41 18.42
CA GLU A 169 -8.84 -23.11 16.98
C GLU A 169 -9.99 -22.14 16.70
N ARG A 170 -11.10 -22.25 17.44
CA ARG A 170 -12.21 -21.29 17.36
C ARG A 170 -11.77 -19.89 17.80
N ARG A 171 -11.01 -19.79 18.89
CA ARG A 171 -10.46 -18.52 19.39
C ARG A 171 -9.45 -17.92 18.42
N ALA A 172 -8.57 -18.73 17.84
CA ALA A 172 -7.64 -18.29 16.80
C ALA A 172 -8.38 -17.79 15.55
N SER A 173 -9.43 -18.50 15.12
CA SER A 173 -10.26 -18.10 13.98
C SER A 173 -10.99 -16.77 14.26
N LEU A 174 -11.49 -16.57 15.48
CA LEU A 174 -12.09 -15.29 15.89
C LEU A 174 -11.05 -14.15 15.90
N SER A 175 -9.85 -14.39 16.43
CA SER A 175 -8.77 -13.40 16.46
C SER A 175 -8.34 -12.98 15.06
N GLU A 176 -8.22 -13.94 14.13
CA GLU A 176 -7.88 -13.65 12.74
C GLU A 176 -9.03 -12.93 12.01
N GLY A 177 -10.27 -13.38 12.22
CA GLY A 177 -11.45 -12.73 11.63
C GLY A 177 -11.64 -11.29 12.09
N THR A 178 -11.46 -11.02 13.38
CA THR A 178 -11.54 -9.65 13.95
C THR A 178 -10.40 -8.76 13.45
N HIS A 179 -9.19 -9.30 13.28
CA HIS A 179 -8.08 -8.57 12.64
C HIS A 179 -8.48 -8.12 11.23
N TYR A 180 -9.05 -9.00 10.41
CA TYR A 180 -9.49 -8.65 9.06
C TYR A 180 -10.61 -7.59 9.03
N VAL A 181 -11.57 -7.65 9.96
CA VAL A 181 -12.57 -6.58 10.13
C VAL A 181 -11.89 -5.25 10.41
N MET A 182 -10.92 -5.23 11.33
CA MET A 182 -10.18 -4.01 11.66
C MET A 182 -9.38 -3.48 10.47
N VAL A 183 -8.75 -4.36 9.67
CA VAL A 183 -8.04 -3.97 8.45
C VAL A 183 -8.97 -3.20 7.51
N LEU A 184 -10.19 -3.70 7.30
CA LEU A 184 -11.21 -3.05 6.46
C LEU A 184 -11.65 -1.70 7.03
N ILE A 185 -11.99 -1.65 8.33
CA ILE A 185 -12.39 -0.40 8.99
C ILE A 185 -11.32 0.67 8.82
N HIS A 186 -10.04 0.34 9.05
CA HIS A 186 -8.94 1.27 8.87
C HIS A 186 -8.77 1.70 7.40
N PHE A 187 -8.92 0.78 6.45
CA PHE A 187 -8.87 1.10 5.02
C PHE A 187 -9.98 2.10 4.64
N PHE A 188 -11.23 1.79 5.01
CA PHE A 188 -12.37 2.66 4.75
C PHE A 188 -12.25 4.00 5.47
N ALA A 189 -11.81 4.03 6.73
CA ALA A 189 -11.57 5.26 7.46
C ALA A 189 -10.49 6.12 6.78
N GLY A 190 -9.38 5.50 6.33
CA GLY A 190 -8.33 6.17 5.58
C GLY A 190 -8.86 6.77 4.28
N ALA A 191 -9.60 5.99 3.49
CA ALA A 191 -10.20 6.46 2.25
C ALA A 191 -11.22 7.59 2.51
N TYR A 192 -12.13 7.41 3.47
CA TYR A 192 -13.20 8.36 3.78
C TYR A 192 -12.68 9.70 4.32
N ILE A 193 -11.72 9.67 5.25
CA ILE A 193 -11.13 10.89 5.79
C ILE A 193 -10.34 11.61 4.69
N THR A 194 -9.54 10.87 3.92
CA THR A 194 -8.70 11.47 2.88
C THR A 194 -9.54 12.06 1.75
N ILE A 195 -10.63 11.41 1.30
CA ILE A 195 -11.50 11.99 0.28
C ILE A 195 -12.14 13.29 0.76
N LYS A 196 -12.59 13.35 2.01
CA LYS A 196 -13.18 14.57 2.60
C LYS A 196 -12.17 15.70 2.70
N LEU A 197 -10.95 15.40 3.15
CA LEU A 197 -9.86 16.39 3.16
C LEU A 197 -9.48 16.84 1.73
N SER A 198 -9.53 15.93 0.76
CA SER A 198 -9.16 16.22 -0.63
C SER A 198 -10.08 17.22 -1.34
N GLU A 199 -11.30 17.42 -0.83
CA GLU A 199 -12.22 18.45 -1.33
C GLU A 199 -11.63 19.85 -1.14
N TYR A 200 -10.80 20.04 -0.12
CA TYR A 200 -10.17 21.33 0.22
C TYR A 200 -8.68 21.38 -0.12
N TYR A 201 -7.98 20.26 0.05
CA TYR A 201 -6.51 20.21 0.03
C TYR A 201 -5.92 19.34 -1.09
N GLN A 202 -6.74 18.76 -1.97
CA GLN A 202 -6.27 17.93 -3.10
C GLN A 202 -5.22 16.88 -2.69
N PHE A 203 -3.99 16.91 -3.24
CA PHE A 203 -2.92 15.97 -2.87
C PHE A 203 -2.37 16.23 -1.46
N ASP A 204 -2.42 17.48 -0.97
CA ASP A 204 -1.99 17.83 0.39
C ASP A 204 -2.85 17.14 1.47
N SER A 205 -4.04 16.63 1.12
CA SER A 205 -4.86 15.81 2.03
C SER A 205 -4.14 14.54 2.52
N LEU A 206 -3.15 14.05 1.77
CA LEU A 206 -2.31 12.91 2.15
C LEU A 206 -1.28 13.25 3.22
N TYR A 207 -1.10 14.51 3.63
CA TYR A 207 -0.20 14.83 4.74
C TYR A 207 -0.60 14.11 6.04
N LEU A 208 -1.90 13.89 6.28
CA LEU A 208 -2.35 13.06 7.41
C LEU A 208 -1.79 11.63 7.31
N VAL A 209 -1.90 11.03 6.13
CA VAL A 209 -1.37 9.69 5.83
C VAL A 209 0.16 9.67 6.00
N PHE A 210 0.84 10.71 5.53
CA PHE A 210 2.28 10.89 5.68
C PHE A 210 2.70 10.97 7.15
N PHE A 211 2.03 11.77 7.98
CA PHE A 211 2.35 11.87 9.41
C PHE A 211 2.12 10.55 10.14
N VAL A 212 1.04 9.83 9.83
CA VAL A 212 0.81 8.49 10.39
C VAL A 212 1.95 7.55 10.02
N LEU A 213 2.34 7.51 8.75
CA LEU A 213 3.46 6.67 8.30
C LEU A 213 4.79 7.08 8.95
N LEU A 214 5.07 8.38 9.06
CA LEU A 214 6.27 8.94 9.69
C LEU A 214 6.36 8.54 11.17
N LEU A 215 5.27 8.64 11.93
CA LEU A 215 5.21 8.22 13.33
C LEU A 215 5.47 6.71 13.49
N LEU A 216 4.90 5.89 12.60
CA LEU A 216 5.17 4.46 12.58
C LEU A 216 6.63 4.15 12.24
N THR A 217 7.22 4.87 11.26
CA THR A 217 8.63 4.76 10.91
C THR A 217 9.53 5.09 12.11
N PHE A 218 9.26 6.18 12.84
CA PHE A 218 10.01 6.53 14.05
C PHE A 218 9.89 5.47 15.14
N LYS A 219 8.67 4.94 15.37
CA LYS A 219 8.44 3.87 16.35
C LYS A 219 9.31 2.65 16.03
N VAL A 220 9.35 2.23 14.76
CA VAL A 220 10.14 1.07 14.30
C VAL A 220 11.63 1.29 14.48
N TRP A 221 12.15 2.48 14.15
CA TRP A 221 13.57 2.81 14.38
C TRP A 221 13.94 2.79 15.86
N ARG A 222 13.04 3.28 16.74
CA ARG A 222 13.24 3.23 18.19
C ARG A 222 13.33 1.79 18.69
N GLU A 223 12.42 0.92 18.26
CA GLU A 223 12.43 -0.51 18.62
C GLU A 223 13.71 -1.21 18.12
N HIS A 224 14.14 -0.91 16.90
CA HIS A 224 15.41 -1.42 16.37
C HIS A 224 16.62 -0.98 17.21
N SER A 225 16.68 0.28 17.63
CA SER A 225 17.74 0.81 18.48
C SER A 225 17.81 0.11 19.85
N ILE A 226 16.64 -0.11 20.49
CA ILE A 226 16.55 -0.81 21.77
C ILE A 226 17.07 -2.25 21.64
N LEU A 227 16.61 -2.98 20.61
CA LEU A 227 17.06 -4.36 20.36
C LEU A 227 18.57 -4.42 20.15
N LYS A 228 19.12 -3.53 19.31
CA LYS A 228 20.56 -3.47 19.07
C LYS A 228 21.36 -3.26 20.36
N ASN A 229 20.88 -2.38 21.25
CA ASN A 229 21.54 -2.11 22.52
C ASN A 229 21.44 -3.28 23.52
N GLN A 230 20.34 -4.03 23.52
CA GLN A 230 20.20 -5.25 24.34
C GLN A 230 21.12 -6.38 23.86
N PHE A 231 21.20 -6.62 22.55
CA PHE A 231 22.13 -7.60 22.00
C PHE A 231 23.60 -7.22 22.23
N GLY A 232 23.95 -5.92 22.11
CA GLY A 232 25.31 -5.45 22.38
C GLY A 232 25.74 -5.63 23.84
N LYS A 233 24.81 -5.59 24.80
CA LYS A 233 25.10 -5.82 26.22
C LYS A 233 25.30 -7.29 26.57
N ASN A 234 24.52 -8.20 25.97
CA ASN A 234 24.60 -9.63 26.25
C ASN A 234 25.83 -10.32 25.62
N VAL A 235 26.51 -9.67 24.67
CA VAL A 235 27.76 -10.18 24.06
C VAL A 235 29.00 -9.66 24.81
N ALA A 236 28.84 -8.64 25.66
CA ALA A 236 29.91 -8.02 26.45
C ALA A 236 29.97 -8.52 27.92
N SER A 237 29.07 -9.44 28.30
CA SER A 237 29.02 -10.13 29.61
C SER A 237 29.44 -11.58 29.47
#